data_AF-A0AAU3KS84-F1
#
_entry.id   AF-A0AAU3KS84-F1
#
_cell.length_a   1.000
_cell.length_b   1.000
_cell.length_c   1.000
_cell.angle_alpha   90.00
_cell.angle_beta   90.00
_cell.angle_gamma   90.00
#
_symmetry.space_group_name_H-M   'P 1'
#
loop_
_entity.id
_entity.type
_entity.pdbx_description
1 polymer ?
#
loop_
_entity_poly.entity_id
_entity_poly.type
_entity_poly.pdbx_seq_one_letter_code
_entity_poly.pdbx_strand_id
1 'polypeptide(L)'
;MWLTILLSITTGLMAVNAAPHFIKGIAGEQFPNIWGNSSLRNAIAGTLGLALAVLLGLWADMPAHLAPALAAATAGALLMAVFHGLRGAYRLNTALGLPNPPQE
;
A
#
# COMPACT_ATOMS: atom_id res chain seq x y z
N MET A 1 19.73 -6.75 10.84
CA MET A 1 19.75 -6.89 9.35
C MET A 1 18.57 -7.68 8.77
N TRP A 2 18.35 -8.98 9.04
CA TRP A 2 17.22 -9.71 8.42
C TRP A 2 15.84 -9.12 8.77
N LEU A 3 15.62 -8.80 10.06
CA LEU A 3 14.40 -8.13 10.50
C LEU A 3 14.25 -6.75 9.84
N THR A 4 15.34 -5.98 9.72
CA THR A 4 15.37 -4.70 8.99
C THR A 4 14.95 -4.87 7.54
N ILE A 5 15.51 -5.85 6.82
CA ILE A 5 15.13 -6.13 5.43
C ILE A 5 13.64 -6.45 5.33
N LEU A 6 13.13 -7.32 6.22
CA LEU A 6 11.73 -7.71 6.25
C LEU A 6 10.81 -6.51 6.52
N LEU A 7 11.09 -5.72 7.56
CA LEU A 7 10.28 -4.56 7.90
C LEU A 7 10.39 -3.45 6.84
N SER A 8 11.56 -3.26 6.24
CA SER A 8 11.77 -2.30 5.15
C SER A 8 11.01 -2.70 3.88
N ILE A 9 11.05 -3.97 3.46
CA ILE A 9 10.25 -4.41 2.30
C ILE A 9 8.75 -4.25 2.56
N THR A 10 8.28 -4.58 3.78
CA THR A 10 6.88 -4.35 4.17
C THR A 10 6.54 -2.87 4.23
N THR A 11 7.47 -2.01 4.66
CA THR A 11 7.28 -0.54 4.64
C THR A 11 6.99 -0.05 3.22
N GLY A 12 7.81 -0.45 2.24
CA GLY A 12 7.61 -0.08 0.84
C GLY A 12 6.30 -0.61 0.27
N LEU A 13 5.97 -1.88 0.53
CA LEU A 13 4.70 -2.49 0.14
C LEU A 13 3.51 -1.69 0.69
N MET A 14 3.50 -1.41 2.00
CA MET A 14 2.40 -0.71 2.65
C MET A 14 2.27 0.73 2.18
N ALA A 15 3.38 1.46 2.02
CA ALA A 15 3.37 2.84 1.57
C ALA A 15 2.71 2.98 0.19
N VAL A 16 3.16 2.16 -0.77
CA VAL A 16 2.62 2.20 -2.14
C VAL A 16 1.22 1.58 -2.23
N ASN A 17 0.90 0.59 -1.40
CA ASN A 17 -0.46 0.02 -1.33
C ASN A 17 -1.45 1.07 -0.82
N ALA A 18 -1.06 1.84 0.19
CA ALA A 18 -1.91 2.86 0.81
C ALA A 18 -2.11 4.09 -0.08
N ALA A 19 -1.12 4.43 -0.92
CA ALA A 19 -1.13 5.64 -1.75
C ALA A 19 -2.39 5.79 -2.63
N PRO A 20 -2.81 4.82 -3.47
CA PRO A 20 -4.01 4.98 -4.30
C PRO A 20 -5.28 5.11 -3.46
N HIS A 21 -5.40 4.39 -2.34
CA HIS A 21 -6.53 4.53 -1.42
C HIS A 21 -6.60 5.93 -0.84
N PHE A 22 -5.46 6.45 -0.37
CA PHE A 22 -5.41 7.80 0.19
C PHE A 22 -5.73 8.85 -0.86
N ILE A 23 -5.02 8.85 -2.00
CA ILE A 23 -5.14 9.86 -3.06
C ILE A 23 -6.55 9.86 -3.65
N LYS A 24 -7.08 8.71 -4.07
CA LYS A 24 -8.45 8.61 -4.61
C LYS A 24 -9.48 8.97 -3.54
N GLY A 25 -9.28 8.52 -2.31
CA GLY A 25 -10.19 8.77 -1.20
C GLY A 25 -10.34 10.27 -0.88
N ILE A 26 -9.23 11.01 -0.76
CA ILE A 26 -9.28 12.46 -0.49
C ILE A 26 -9.74 13.26 -1.71
N ALA A 27 -9.58 12.72 -2.93
CA ALA A 27 -10.11 13.30 -4.16
C ALA A 27 -11.64 13.07 -4.32
N GLY A 28 -12.28 12.32 -3.42
CA GLY A 28 -13.70 12.00 -3.52
C GLY A 28 -14.02 10.87 -4.50
N GLU A 29 -13.00 10.17 -5.00
CA GLU A 29 -13.12 9.12 -6.01
C GLU A 29 -13.23 7.73 -5.37
N GLN A 30 -13.92 6.82 -6.06
CA GLN A 30 -13.97 5.42 -5.64
C GLN A 30 -12.72 4.65 -6.09
N PHE A 31 -12.32 3.66 -5.30
CA PHE A 31 -11.22 2.75 -5.62
C PHE A 31 -11.47 1.37 -5.01
N PRO A 32 -11.04 0.25 -5.64
CA PRO A 32 -11.24 -1.09 -5.08
C PRO A 32 -10.67 -1.18 -3.67
N ASN A 33 -11.50 -1.58 -2.71
CA ASN A 33 -11.11 -1.70 -1.31
C ASN A 33 -11.91 -2.83 -0.65
N ILE A 34 -11.21 -3.69 0.10
CA ILE A 34 -11.81 -4.84 0.79
C ILE A 34 -12.85 -4.44 1.85
N TRP A 35 -12.77 -3.22 2.39
CA TRP A 35 -13.75 -2.66 3.32
C TRP A 35 -14.87 -1.90 2.60
N GLY A 36 -14.82 -1.79 1.27
CA GLY A 36 -15.81 -1.15 0.40
C GLY A 36 -15.26 0.09 -0.32
N ASN A 37 -15.75 0.32 -1.54
CA ASN A 37 -15.08 1.20 -2.52
C ASN A 37 -15.34 2.71 -2.36
N SER A 38 -16.09 3.15 -1.34
CA SER A 38 -16.42 4.58 -1.20
C SER A 38 -15.16 5.42 -0.96
N SER A 39 -15.21 6.70 -1.34
CA SER A 39 -14.11 7.65 -1.16
C SER A 39 -13.70 7.78 0.30
N LEU A 40 -14.66 7.92 1.23
CA LEU A 40 -14.38 7.99 2.66
C LEU A 40 -13.66 6.75 3.20
N ARG A 41 -14.12 5.54 2.81
CA ARG A 41 -13.47 4.29 3.25
C ARG A 41 -12.06 4.18 2.70
N ASN A 42 -11.84 4.61 1.46
CA ASN A 42 -10.51 4.68 0.85
C ASN A 42 -9.61 5.71 1.54
N ALA A 43 -10.11 6.90 1.87
CA ALA A 43 -9.33 7.91 2.60
C ALA A 43 -8.86 7.36 3.96
N ILE A 44 -9.77 6.76 4.73
CA ILE A 44 -9.44 6.14 6.03
C ILE A 44 -8.44 5.00 5.86
N ALA A 45 -8.69 4.07 4.93
CA ALA A 45 -7.80 2.93 4.68
C ALA A 45 -6.40 3.38 4.23
N GLY A 46 -6.33 4.37 3.35
CA GLY A 46 -5.08 4.97 2.90
C GLY A 46 -4.32 5.65 4.03
N THR A 47 -4.98 6.44 4.87
CA THR A 47 -4.34 7.07 6.03
C THR A 47 -3.80 6.02 7.02
N LEU A 48 -4.59 5.00 7.35
CA LEU A 48 -4.15 3.93 8.24
C LEU A 48 -2.99 3.12 7.64
N GLY A 49 -3.02 2.85 6.34
CA GLY A 49 -1.94 2.16 5.64
C GLY A 49 -0.64 2.97 5.61
N LEU A 50 -0.72 4.29 5.37
CA LEU A 50 0.45 5.18 5.45
C LEU A 50 1.00 5.27 6.87
N ALA A 51 0.13 5.38 7.88
CA ALA A 51 0.55 5.34 9.29
C ALA A 51 1.26 4.01 9.63
N LEU A 52 0.74 2.88 9.15
CA LEU A 52 1.39 1.59 9.34
C LEU A 52 2.75 1.52 8.64
N ALA A 53 2.88 2.07 7.43
CA ALA A 53 4.17 2.14 6.73
C ALA A 53 5.20 2.95 7.55
N VAL A 54 4.81 4.07 8.16
CA VAL A 54 5.67 4.85 9.04
C VAL A 54 6.10 4.03 10.26
N LEU A 55 5.18 3.36 10.94
CA LEU A 55 5.48 2.53 12.11
C LEU A 55 6.45 1.38 11.78
N LEU A 56 6.24 0.71 10.64
CA LEU A 56 7.15 -0.33 10.14
C LEU A 56 8.54 0.24 9.84
N GLY A 57 8.61 1.43 9.23
CA GLY A 57 9.88 2.09 8.92
C GLY A 57 10.66 2.47 10.18
N LEU A 58 9.97 2.97 11.21
CA LEU A 58 10.57 3.26 12.51
C LEU A 58 11.10 1.99 13.19
N TRP A 59 10.33 0.90 13.15
CA TRP A 59 10.75 -0.38 13.75
C TRP A 59 11.80 -1.15 12.95
N ALA A 60 12.00 -0.83 11.67
CA ALA A 60 12.98 -1.50 10.84
C ALA A 60 14.44 -1.20 11.24
N ASP A 61 14.69 -0.17 12.04
CA ASP A 61 16.04 0.32 12.36
C ASP A 61 16.84 0.60 11.07
N MET A 62 16.20 1.30 10.13
CA MET A 62 16.79 1.60 8.82
C MET A 62 18.14 2.34 8.92
N PRO A 63 18.35 3.32 9.83
CA PRO A 63 19.63 4.02 9.91
C PRO A 63 20.83 3.11 10.20
N ALA A 64 20.65 2.04 11.00
CA ALA A 64 21.73 1.08 11.30
C ALA A 64 22.09 0.19 10.10
N HIS A 65 21.21 0.08 9.11
CA HIS A 65 21.35 -0.81 7.96
C HIS A 65 20.86 -0.14 6.67
N LEU A 66 21.34 1.08 6.40
CA LEU A 66 20.75 1.98 5.40
C LEU A 66 20.67 1.37 3.99
N ALA A 67 21.77 0.83 3.47
CA ALA A 67 21.80 0.28 2.11
C ALA A 67 20.80 -0.89 1.90
N PRO A 68 20.82 -1.97 2.71
CA PRO A 68 19.84 -3.05 2.56
C PRO A 68 18.41 -2.60 2.89
N ALA A 69 18.21 -1.65 3.83
CA ALA A 69 16.90 -1.09 4.12
C ALA A 69 16.30 -0.35 2.92
N LEU A 70 17.08 0.54 2.29
CA LEU A 70 16.64 1.28 1.10
C LEU A 70 16.36 0.36 -0.09
N ALA A 71 17.23 -0.64 -0.32
CA ALA A 71 17.03 -1.63 -1.38
C ALA A 71 15.74 -2.42 -1.16
N ALA A 72 15.51 -2.91 0.07
CA ALA A 72 14.32 -3.67 0.43
C ALA A 72 13.04 -2.82 0.32
N ALA A 73 13.05 -1.59 0.86
CA ALA A 73 11.89 -0.69 0.77
C ALA A 73 11.56 -0.33 -0.68
N THR A 74 12.57 -0.04 -1.51
CA THR A 74 12.37 0.22 -2.94
C THR A 74 11.80 -1.00 -3.66
N ALA A 75 12.31 -2.21 -3.35
CA ALA A 75 11.78 -3.44 -3.93
C ALA A 75 10.31 -3.67 -3.56
N GLY A 76 9.95 -3.48 -2.28
CA GLY A 76 8.56 -3.58 -1.83
C GLY A 76 7.65 -2.56 -2.50
N ALA A 77 8.10 -1.32 -2.62
CA ALA A 77 7.40 -0.26 -3.33
C ALA A 77 7.17 -0.63 -4.82
N LEU A 78 8.20 -1.14 -5.51
CA LEU A 78 8.11 -1.56 -6.91
C LEU A 78 7.11 -2.71 -7.09
N LEU A 79 7.15 -3.73 -6.21
CA LEU A 79 6.21 -4.86 -6.28
C LEU A 79 4.76 -4.39 -6.21
N MET A 80 4.46 -3.45 -5.30
CA MET A 80 3.11 -2.92 -5.15
C MET A 80 2.71 -1.96 -6.28
N ALA A 81 3.66 -1.19 -6.81
CA ALA A 81 3.44 -0.37 -7.99
C ALA A 81 3.08 -1.23 -9.21
N VAL A 82 3.79 -2.35 -9.42
CA VAL A 82 3.45 -3.34 -10.46
C VAL A 82 2.09 -3.98 -10.20
N PHE A 83 1.79 -4.37 -8.96
CA PHE A 83 0.47 -4.92 -8.60
C PHE A 83 -0.66 -3.96 -8.97
N HIS A 84 -0.58 -2.69 -8.59
CA HIS A 84 -1.60 -1.70 -8.96
C HIS A 84 -1.60 -1.38 -10.45
N GLY A 85 -0.44 -1.26 -11.09
CA GLY A 85 -0.31 -1.03 -12.53
C GLY A 85 -0.94 -2.13 -13.38
N LEU A 86 -0.90 -3.38 -12.90
CA LEU A 86 -1.57 -4.53 -13.51
C LEU A 86 -3.02 -4.72 -13.02
N ARG A 87 -3.63 -3.68 -12.44
CA ARG A 87 -5.00 -3.67 -11.92
C ARG A 87 -5.25 -4.73 -10.85
N GLY A 88 -4.22 -5.09 -10.09
CA GLY A 88 -4.26 -6.13 -9.05
C GLY A 88 -5.38 -5.92 -8.03
N ALA A 89 -5.60 -4.68 -7.57
CA ALA A 89 -6.68 -4.38 -6.62
C ALA A 89 -8.08 -4.71 -7.17
N TYR A 90 -8.32 -4.44 -8.46
CA TYR A 90 -9.58 -4.79 -9.11
C TYR A 90 -9.76 -6.30 -9.24
N ARG A 91 -8.70 -6.99 -9.65
CA ARG A 91 -8.66 -8.45 -9.79
C ARG A 91 -8.87 -9.13 -8.44
N LEU A 92 -8.31 -8.56 -7.37
CA LEU A 92 -8.48 -9.05 -6.01
C LEU A 92 -9.94 -8.93 -5.55
N ASN A 93 -10.58 -7.78 -5.75
CA ASN A 93 -12.02 -7.64 -5.47
C ASN A 93 -12.83 -8.71 -6.22
N THR A 94 -12.59 -8.89 -7.52
CA THR A 94 -13.27 -9.93 -8.32
C THR A 94 -13.05 -11.33 -7.76
N ALA A 95 -11.80 -11.69 -7.42
CA ALA A 95 -11.46 -12.99 -6.86
C ALA A 95 -12.13 -13.25 -5.48
N LEU A 96 -12.37 -12.19 -4.72
CA LEU A 96 -13.05 -12.23 -3.42
C LEU A 96 -14.59 -12.08 -3.52
N GLY A 97 -15.15 -11.98 -4.74
CA GLY A 97 -16.59 -11.74 -4.93
C GLY A 97 -17.06 -10.36 -4.48
N LEU A 98 -16.15 -9.40 -4.34
CA LEU A 98 -16.44 -8.02 -3.96
C LEU A 98 -16.73 -7.16 -5.21
N PRO A 99 -17.63 -6.17 -5.11
CA PRO A 99 -17.90 -5.26 -6.22
C PRO A 99 -16.66 -4.43 -6.56
N ASN A 100 -16.46 -4.13 -7.84
CA ASN A 100 -15.51 -3.12 -8.29
C ASN A 100 -16.22 -1.77 -8.46
N PRO A 101 -15.54 -0.63 -8.25
CA PRO A 101 -16.11 0.67 -8.55
C PRO A 101 -16.34 0.82 -10.07
N PRO A 102 -17.24 1.73 -10.49
CA PRO A 102 -17.40 2.08 -11.89
C PRO A 102 -16.05 2.49 -12.49
N GLN A 103 -15.78 2.02 -13.70
CA GLN A 103 -14.60 2.42 -14.46
C GLN A 103 -15.05 3.49 -15.45
N GLU A 104 -14.41 4.65 -15.42
CA GLU A 104 -14.52 5.63 -16.51
C GLU A 104 -13.82 5.14 -17.77
#